data_AF-A0AAD4C3Y7-F1
#
_entry.id   AF-A0AAD4C3Y7-F1
#
_cell.length_a   1.000
_cell.length_b   1.000
_cell.length_c   1.000
_cell.angle_alpha   90.00
_cell.angle_beta   90.00
_cell.angle_gamma   90.00
#
_symmetry.space_group_name_H-M   'P 1'
#
loop_
_entity.id
_entity.type
_entity.pdbx_description
1 polymer ?
#
loop_
_entity_poly.entity_id
_entity_poly.type
_entity_poly.pdbx_seq_one_letter_code
_entity_poly.pdbx_strand_id
1 'polypeptide(L)'
;MASGSGIAFWEILNVHRSRLDSFPTCLDGLKHPALVLSCCLFLVLMPICFSTFSRAGSLKEDRIRTRVALKALVTVLVPTCSLWPSRYIGLASASRFHIDIPLEVIIKDTIDGVIEFRNPSNDLVDLIGSGRIVNRHIICISIGWKWWIKYFKWWMLAKVRIVHHTRDI
;
A
#
# COMPACT_ATOMS: atom_id res chain seq x y z
N MET A 1 19.21 -53.26 -18.51
CA MET A 1 18.49 -52.93 -17.27
C MET A 1 17.97 -51.50 -17.41
N ALA A 2 16.65 -51.35 -17.21
CA ALA A 2 15.75 -50.22 -17.50
C ALA A 2 16.29 -48.84 -17.07
N SER A 3 16.17 -47.71 -17.78
CA SER A 3 15.20 -47.14 -18.74
C SER A 3 13.74 -47.12 -18.26
N GLY A 4 13.35 -46.03 -17.61
CA GLY A 4 11.96 -45.79 -17.22
C GLY A 4 11.80 -44.54 -16.36
N SER A 5 11.76 -43.35 -16.96
CA SER A 5 11.26 -42.10 -16.33
C SER A 5 11.14 -40.98 -17.38
N GLY A 6 10.21 -41.13 -18.33
CA GLY A 6 10.04 -40.16 -19.41
C GLY A 6 8.62 -39.95 -19.91
N ILE A 7 7.59 -40.41 -19.18
CA ILE A 7 6.21 -40.42 -19.70
C ILE A 7 5.26 -39.47 -18.92
N ALA A 8 5.62 -39.01 -17.72
CA ALA A 8 4.70 -38.20 -16.91
C ALA A 8 4.68 -36.69 -17.22
N PHE A 9 5.57 -36.17 -18.07
CA PHE A 9 5.64 -34.72 -18.33
C PHE A 9 4.81 -34.26 -19.55
N TRP A 10 4.52 -35.17 -20.49
CA TRP A 10 3.76 -34.82 -21.70
C TRP A 10 2.24 -34.78 -21.47
N GLU A 11 1.70 -35.54 -20.52
CA GLU A 11 0.26 -35.51 -20.22
C GLU A 11 -0.19 -34.23 -19.49
N ILE A 12 0.68 -33.63 -18.65
CA ILE A 12 0.34 -32.40 -17.92
C ILE A 12 0.31 -31.18 -18.85
N LEU A 13 1.11 -31.19 -19.94
CA LEU A 13 1.10 -30.11 -20.94
C LEU A 13 -0.10 -30.19 -21.90
N ASN A 14 -0.72 -31.35 -22.08
CA ASN A 14 -1.89 -31.48 -22.97
C ASN A 14 -3.20 -31.03 -22.32
N VAL A 15 -3.33 -31.13 -20.99
CA VAL A 15 -4.53 -30.65 -20.27
C VAL A 15 -4.62 -29.11 -20.20
N HIS A 16 -3.49 -28.41 -20.29
CA HIS A 16 -3.47 -26.94 -20.32
C HIS A 16 -3.69 -26.33 -21.71
N ARG A 17 -3.54 -27.10 -22.79
CA ARG A 17 -3.74 -26.60 -24.16
C ARG A 17 -5.22 -26.48 -24.53
N SER A 18 -6.07 -27.35 -23.97
CA SER A 18 -7.52 -27.35 -24.25
C SER A 18 -8.30 -26.22 -23.55
N ARG A 19 -7.65 -25.35 -22.77
CA ARG A 19 -8.28 -24.26 -22.00
C ARG A 19 -7.98 -22.85 -22.52
N LEU A 20 -7.20 -22.72 -23.59
CA LEU A 20 -6.90 -21.42 -24.21
C LEU A 20 -7.78 -21.09 -25.42
N ASP A 21 -8.59 -22.04 -25.90
CA ASP A 21 -9.52 -21.81 -27.03
C ASP A 21 -10.87 -21.22 -26.58
N SER A 22 -11.00 -20.84 -25.30
CA SER A 22 -12.19 -20.21 -24.73
C SER A 22 -11.93 -18.77 -24.31
N PHE A 23 -11.10 -18.03 -25.07
CA PHE A 23 -11.16 -16.58 -25.05
C PHE A 23 -12.28 -16.14 -25.98
N PRO A 24 -13.35 -15.50 -25.48
CA PRO A 24 -14.34 -14.91 -26.36
C PRO A 24 -13.64 -13.84 -27.19
N THR A 25 -13.61 -14.05 -28.50
CA THR A 25 -13.34 -13.05 -29.52
C THR A 25 -14.42 -11.96 -29.43
N CYS A 26 -14.31 -11.08 -28.43
CA CYS A 26 -15.11 -9.86 -28.31
C CYS A 26 -14.59 -8.73 -29.22
N LEU A 27 -13.93 -9.07 -30.33
CA LEU A 27 -13.32 -8.09 -31.24
C LEU A 27 -13.98 -7.99 -32.62
N ASP A 28 -15.17 -8.58 -32.81
CA ASP A 28 -15.92 -8.47 -34.08
C ASP A 28 -17.03 -7.41 -34.05
N GLY A 29 -17.10 -6.61 -32.98
CA GLY A 29 -18.09 -5.54 -32.79
C GLY A 29 -17.65 -4.14 -33.23
N LEU A 30 -16.56 -3.98 -33.98
CA LEU A 30 -15.98 -2.67 -34.30
C LEU A 30 -16.47 -2.11 -35.66
N LYS A 31 -17.79 -1.89 -35.80
CA LYS A 31 -18.40 -1.28 -37.01
C LYS A 31 -18.54 0.25 -36.96
N HIS A 32 -18.05 0.91 -35.93
CA HIS A 32 -18.18 2.37 -35.81
C HIS A 32 -16.80 3.03 -35.65
N PRO A 33 -16.12 3.42 -36.76
CA PRO A 33 -14.83 4.11 -36.69
C PRO A 33 -14.89 5.40 -35.86
N ALA A 34 -16.09 6.00 -35.73
CA ALA A 34 -16.35 7.13 -34.85
C ALA A 34 -16.15 6.81 -33.34
N LEU A 35 -16.49 5.60 -32.88
CA LEU A 35 -16.27 5.19 -31.48
C LEU A 35 -14.80 4.96 -31.18
N VAL A 36 -14.04 4.43 -32.15
CA VAL A 36 -12.59 4.23 -32.03
C VAL A 36 -11.89 5.58 -31.92
N LEU A 37 -12.20 6.52 -32.83
CA LEU A 37 -11.67 7.89 -32.79
C LEU A 37 -12.00 8.61 -31.48
N SER A 38 -13.24 8.48 -31.00
CA SER A 38 -13.66 9.07 -29.72
C SER A 38 -12.88 8.50 -28.53
N CYS A 39 -12.71 7.17 -28.49
CA CYS A 39 -11.97 6.49 -27.41
C CYS A 39 -10.49 6.90 -27.43
N CYS A 40 -9.86 6.97 -28.61
CA CYS A 40 -8.49 7.45 -28.77
C CYS A 40 -8.34 8.90 -28.30
N LEU A 41 -9.29 9.78 -28.64
CA LEU A 41 -9.27 11.19 -28.23
C LEU A 41 -9.40 11.33 -26.70
N PHE A 42 -10.28 10.54 -26.07
CA PHE A 42 -10.42 10.50 -24.62
C PHE A 42 -9.15 10.02 -23.92
N LEU A 43 -8.50 8.97 -24.43
CA LEU A 43 -7.26 8.44 -23.87
C LEU A 43 -6.09 9.41 -24.00
N VAL A 44 -6.08 10.29 -25.01
CA VAL A 44 -5.06 11.34 -25.18
C VAL A 44 -5.38 12.59 -24.35
N LEU A 45 -6.66 12.99 -24.27
CA LEU A 45 -7.07 14.18 -23.51
C LEU A 45 -7.05 13.96 -22.00
N MET A 46 -7.35 12.76 -21.51
CA MET A 46 -7.29 12.44 -20.07
C MET A 46 -5.94 12.75 -19.43
N PRO A 47 -4.80 12.27 -19.95
CA PRO A 47 -3.49 12.58 -19.37
C PRO A 47 -3.13 14.06 -19.50
N ILE A 48 -3.59 14.76 -20.56
CA ILE A 48 -3.37 16.20 -20.72
C ILE A 48 -4.15 16.96 -19.65
N CYS A 49 -5.46 16.72 -19.51
CA CYS A 49 -6.30 17.33 -18.47
C CYS A 49 -5.84 16.96 -17.06
N PHE A 50 -5.41 15.72 -16.85
CA PHE A 50 -4.87 15.28 -15.56
C PHE A 50 -3.54 15.98 -15.24
N SER A 51 -2.69 16.19 -16.24
CA SER A 51 -1.40 16.88 -16.06
C SER A 51 -1.55 18.38 -15.79
N THR A 52 -2.53 19.04 -16.42
CA THR A 52 -2.83 20.47 -16.19
C THR A 52 -3.54 20.67 -14.85
N PHE A 53 -4.42 19.75 -14.44
CA PHE A 53 -5.05 19.80 -13.12
C PHE A 53 -4.08 19.45 -11.98
N SER A 54 -3.08 18.61 -12.25
CA SER A 54 -2.14 18.13 -11.23
C SER A 54 -0.94 19.05 -10.99
N ARG A 55 -0.75 20.12 -11.75
CA ARG A 55 0.47 20.95 -11.66
C ARG A 55 0.20 22.44 -11.63
N ALA A 56 0.26 23.01 -10.42
CA ALA A 56 1.19 24.09 -10.07
C ALA A 56 0.95 24.53 -8.62
N GLY A 57 1.25 23.65 -7.66
CA GLY A 57 1.59 24.16 -6.32
C GLY A 57 2.85 25.01 -6.46
N SER A 58 2.82 26.26 -6.02
CA SER A 58 4.06 27.03 -5.90
C SER A 58 4.98 26.30 -4.92
N LEU A 59 6.28 26.19 -5.23
CA LEU A 59 7.27 25.62 -4.30
C LEU A 59 7.20 26.24 -2.90
N LYS A 60 6.75 27.49 -2.80
CA LYS A 60 6.52 28.19 -1.53
C LYS A 60 5.34 27.59 -0.76
N GLU A 61 4.25 27.26 -1.45
CA GLU A 61 3.06 26.64 -0.87
C GLU A 61 3.38 25.23 -0.35
N ASP A 62 4.14 24.45 -1.12
CA ASP A 62 4.55 23.10 -0.71
C ASP A 62 5.43 23.14 0.55
N ARG A 63 6.33 24.13 0.65
CA ARG A 63 7.16 24.33 1.86
C ARG A 63 6.31 24.72 3.07
N ILE A 64 5.33 25.60 2.89
CA ILE A 64 4.41 26.00 3.98
C ILE A 64 3.60 24.79 4.44
N ARG A 65 3.02 24.05 3.51
CA ARG A 65 2.26 22.83 3.81
C ARG A 65 3.11 21.80 4.56
N THR A 66 4.32 21.51 4.06
CA THR A 66 5.24 20.58 4.70
C THR A 66 5.56 21.02 6.13
N ARG A 67 5.78 22.32 6.36
CA ARG A 67 5.99 22.85 7.72
C ARG A 67 4.77 22.70 8.63
N VAL A 68 3.56 22.89 8.10
CA VAL A 68 2.31 22.70 8.87
C VAL A 68 2.11 21.22 9.22
N ALA A 69 2.34 20.32 8.27
CA ALA A 69 2.29 18.88 8.47
C ALA A 69 3.32 18.41 9.51
N LEU A 70 4.56 18.91 9.45
CA LEU A 70 5.58 18.63 10.47
C LEU A 70 5.19 19.19 11.84
N LYS A 71 4.60 20.39 11.91
CA LYS A 71 4.07 20.93 13.17
C LYS A 71 2.95 20.06 13.74
N ALA A 72 2.10 19.50 12.90
CA ALA A 72 1.07 18.54 13.33
C ALA A 72 1.73 17.28 13.90
N LEU A 73 2.74 16.74 13.21
CA LEU A 73 3.52 15.59 13.68
C LEU A 73 4.17 15.82 15.04
N VAL A 74 4.76 17.01 15.30
CA VAL A 74 5.38 17.38 16.60
C VAL A 74 4.42 17.22 17.79
N THR A 75 3.11 17.36 17.57
CA THR A 75 2.14 17.22 18.67
C THR A 75 1.98 15.79 19.17
N VAL A 76 2.40 14.82 18.36
CA VAL A 76 2.24 13.38 18.59
C VAL A 76 3.60 12.70 18.76
N LEU A 77 4.54 13.04 17.89
CA LEU A 77 5.90 12.50 17.82
C LEU A 77 6.91 13.62 18.01
N VAL A 78 7.82 13.45 18.96
CA VAL A 78 8.92 14.36 19.21
C VAL A 78 10.19 13.73 18.63
N PRO A 79 10.87 14.36 17.67
CA PRO A 79 12.17 13.87 17.24
C PRO A 79 13.18 14.08 18.38
N THR A 80 13.97 13.06 18.70
CA THR A 80 14.96 13.12 19.79
C THR A 80 16.11 14.08 19.44
N CYS A 81 16.44 14.15 18.15
CA CYS A 81 17.32 15.15 17.59
C CYS A 81 16.48 16.37 17.15
N SER A 82 17.05 17.59 17.20
CA SER A 82 16.39 18.82 16.74
C SER A 82 15.97 18.85 15.26
N LEU A 83 16.24 17.77 14.53
CA LEU A 83 15.98 17.60 13.10
C LEU A 83 15.10 16.38 12.85
N TRP A 84 14.08 16.56 12.02
CA TRP A 84 13.20 15.48 11.57
C TRP A 84 13.96 14.53 10.62
N PRO A 85 13.79 13.20 10.76
CA PRO A 85 14.32 12.25 9.78
C PRO A 85 13.71 12.47 8.39
N SER A 86 14.52 12.25 7.35
CA SER A 86 14.13 12.50 5.94
C SER A 86 12.85 11.79 5.52
N ARG A 87 12.59 10.59 6.06
CA ARG A 87 11.36 9.83 5.82
C ARG A 87 10.09 10.54 6.32
N TYR A 88 10.12 11.18 7.49
CA TYR A 88 8.98 11.97 8.00
C TYR A 88 8.78 13.26 7.22
N ILE A 89 9.87 13.89 6.77
CA ILE A 89 9.80 15.05 5.86
C ILE A 89 9.17 14.62 4.54
N GLY A 90 9.55 13.47 3.99
CA GLY A 90 8.94 12.87 2.81
C GLY A 90 7.43 12.66 2.97
N LEU A 91 7.02 12.02 4.07
CA LEU A 91 5.60 11.81 4.40
C LEU A 91 4.84 13.15 4.53
N ALA A 92 5.38 14.11 5.26
CA ALA A 92 4.79 15.43 5.43
C ALA A 92 4.67 16.19 4.11
N SER A 93 5.67 16.09 3.23
CA SER A 93 5.66 16.73 1.91
C SER A 93 4.68 16.10 0.92
N ALA A 94 4.51 14.77 0.99
CA ALA A 94 3.57 14.03 0.16
C ALA A 94 2.12 14.17 0.66
N SER A 95 1.95 14.44 1.96
CA SER A 95 0.62 14.60 2.57
C SER A 95 -0.04 15.90 2.13
N ARG A 96 -1.31 15.81 1.72
CA ARG A 96 -2.18 16.99 1.59
C ARG A 96 -2.92 17.28 2.89
N PHE A 97 -3.57 16.24 3.43
CA PHE A 97 -4.34 16.29 4.68
C PHE A 97 -4.20 15.01 5.51
N HIS A 98 -3.70 13.93 4.92
CA HIS A 98 -3.53 12.63 5.57
C HIS A 98 -2.04 12.29 5.64
N ILE A 99 -1.56 12.02 6.86
CA ILE A 99 -0.19 11.57 7.10
C ILE A 99 -0.28 10.14 7.59
N ASP A 100 -0.08 9.20 6.66
CA ASP A 100 -0.07 7.77 6.98
C ASP A 100 1.35 7.34 7.30
N ILE A 101 1.59 6.99 8.56
CA ILE A 101 2.91 6.57 9.02
C ILE A 101 2.90 5.04 9.16
N PRO A 102 3.81 4.32 8.48
CA PRO A 102 3.89 2.87 8.64
C PRO A 102 4.23 2.50 10.08
N LEU A 103 3.44 1.59 10.67
CA LEU A 103 3.66 1.11 12.04
C LEU A 103 5.09 0.59 12.26
N GLU A 104 5.63 -0.12 11.26
CA GLU A 104 6.99 -0.64 11.28
C GLU A 104 8.05 0.45 11.41
N VAL A 105 7.85 1.58 10.70
CA VAL A 105 8.77 2.72 10.75
C VAL A 105 8.71 3.35 12.13
N ILE A 106 7.51 3.56 12.68
CA ILE A 106 7.34 4.11 14.02
C ILE A 106 7.99 3.23 15.09
N ILE A 107 7.70 1.93 15.09
CA ILE A 107 8.24 1.01 16.09
C ILE A 107 9.76 1.01 16.02
N LYS A 108 10.31 0.86 14.81
CA LYS A 108 11.77 0.86 14.60
C LYS A 108 12.40 2.16 15.07
N ASP A 109 11.85 3.29 14.67
CA ASP A 109 12.40 4.60 15.02
C ASP A 109 12.27 4.93 16.51
N THR A 110 11.25 4.40 17.18
CA THR A 110 11.10 4.51 18.64
C THR A 110 12.14 3.66 19.35
N ILE A 111 12.37 2.42 18.90
CA ILE A 111 13.41 1.53 19.46
C ILE A 111 14.81 2.10 19.23
N ASP A 112 15.05 2.67 18.05
CA ASP A 112 16.32 3.30 17.67
C ASP A 112 16.51 4.67 18.38
N GLY A 113 15.54 5.15 19.16
CA GLY A 113 15.60 6.42 19.87
C GLY A 113 15.63 7.64 18.95
N VAL A 114 15.15 7.50 17.71
CA VAL A 114 15.10 8.59 16.71
C VAL A 114 13.91 9.50 16.97
N ILE A 115 12.81 8.92 17.43
CA ILE A 115 11.58 9.61 17.81
C ILE A 115 11.08 9.10 19.15
N GLU A 116 10.35 9.95 19.85
CA GLU A 116 9.65 9.60 21.07
C GLU A 116 8.18 10.01 20.97
N PHE A 117 7.28 9.23 21.55
CA PHE A 117 5.89 9.61 21.69
C PHE A 117 5.72 10.63 22.80
N ARG A 118 4.93 11.67 22.56
CA ARG A 118 4.66 12.68 23.59
C ARG A 118 3.81 12.12 24.73
N ASN A 119 2.80 11.32 24.39
CA ASN A 119 2.01 10.55 25.34
C ASN A 119 1.71 9.16 24.76
N PRO A 120 2.57 8.15 24.97
CA PRO A 120 2.45 6.86 24.30
C PRO A 120 1.13 6.14 24.59
N SER A 121 0.53 6.33 25.77
CA SER A 121 -0.71 5.66 26.17
C SER A 121 -1.92 6.17 25.39
N ASN A 122 -2.02 7.48 25.19
CA ASN A 122 -3.17 8.09 24.51
C ASN A 122 -2.92 8.20 23.00
N ASP A 123 -1.72 8.63 22.61
CA ASP A 123 -1.38 8.93 21.22
C ASP A 123 -1.44 7.67 20.36
N LEU A 124 -0.96 6.53 20.88
CA LEU A 124 -0.94 5.29 20.13
C LEU A 124 -2.35 4.74 19.87
N VAL A 125 -3.24 4.83 20.85
CA VAL A 125 -4.64 4.39 20.72
C VAL A 125 -5.38 5.25 19.70
N ASP A 126 -5.24 6.58 19.79
CA ASP A 126 -5.85 7.52 18.86
C ASP A 126 -5.33 7.32 17.42
N LEU A 127 -4.03 7.07 17.26
CA LEU A 127 -3.38 6.87 15.98
C LEU A 127 -3.78 5.56 15.27
N ILE A 128 -4.02 4.48 16.03
CA ILE A 128 -4.39 3.17 15.49
C ILE A 128 -5.90 3.10 15.17
N GLY A 129 -6.74 3.76 15.97
CA GLY A 129 -8.20 3.69 15.84
C GLY A 129 -8.75 4.53 14.69
N SER A 130 -8.91 5.82 14.92
CA SER A 130 -9.52 6.76 13.96
C SER A 130 -8.52 7.73 13.32
N GLY A 131 -7.27 7.69 13.77
CA GLY A 131 -6.30 8.73 13.49
C GLY A 131 -6.53 9.97 14.34
N ARG A 132 -5.47 10.76 14.51
CA ARG A 132 -5.49 11.99 15.31
C ARG A 132 -5.56 13.22 14.41
N ILE A 133 -6.54 14.08 14.66
CA ILE A 133 -6.74 15.31 13.88
C ILE A 133 -5.99 16.46 14.54
N VAL A 134 -4.99 17.02 13.85
CA VAL A 134 -4.18 18.13 14.33
C VAL A 134 -3.92 19.09 13.18
N ASN A 135 -4.20 20.38 13.36
CA ASN A 135 -3.97 21.42 12.33
C ASN A 135 -4.57 21.04 10.96
N ARG A 136 -5.78 20.48 10.93
CA ARG A 136 -6.47 19.97 9.72
C ARG A 136 -5.76 18.81 9.01
N HIS A 137 -4.79 18.18 9.67
CA HIS A 137 -4.16 16.96 9.21
C HIS A 137 -4.65 15.79 10.05
N ILE A 138 -4.91 14.67 9.41
CA ILE A 138 -5.27 13.41 10.05
C ILE A 138 -4.01 12.55 10.03
N ILE A 139 -3.50 12.25 11.21
CA ILE A 139 -2.31 11.41 11.38
C ILE A 139 -2.80 10.01 11.71
N CYS A 140 -2.48 9.03 10.88
CA CYS A 140 -2.88 7.65 11.06
C CYS A 140 -1.66 6.74 11.05
N ILE A 141 -1.72 5.67 11.83
CA ILE A 141 -0.78 4.57 11.69
C ILE A 141 -1.32 3.58 10.66
N SER A 142 -0.54 3.32 9.62
CA SER A 142 -0.87 2.28 8.64
C SER A 142 -0.19 0.96 9.02
N ILE A 143 -0.98 -0.09 9.13
CA ILE A 143 -0.47 -1.45 9.25
C ILE A 143 -0.21 -1.95 7.82
N GLY A 144 1.06 -2.04 7.45
CA GLY A 144 1.45 -2.49 6.11
C GLY A 144 0.91 -3.90 5.81
N TRP A 145 0.45 -4.12 4.57
CA TRP A 145 -0.12 -5.40 4.12
C TRP A 145 0.83 -6.60 4.35
N LYS A 146 2.14 -6.36 4.37
CA LYS A 146 3.16 -7.36 4.69
C LYS A 146 2.95 -7.98 6.09
N TRP A 147 2.58 -7.17 7.08
CA TRP A 147 2.29 -7.64 8.44
C TRP A 147 1.02 -8.49 8.48
N TRP A 148 -0.01 -8.07 7.74
CA TRP A 148 -1.23 -8.85 7.56
C TRP A 148 -0.94 -10.23 6.97
N ILE A 149 -0.14 -10.31 5.90
CA ILE A 149 0.25 -11.60 5.29
C ILE A 149 1.00 -12.48 6.29
N LYS A 150 1.96 -11.90 7.04
CA LYS A 150 2.74 -12.66 8.02
C LYS A 150 1.84 -13.18 9.14
N TYR A 151 1.00 -12.32 9.71
CA TYR A 151 0.07 -12.71 10.77
C TYR A 151 -0.93 -13.76 10.28
N PHE A 152 -1.49 -13.59 9.09
CA PHE A 152 -2.40 -14.54 8.47
C PHE A 152 -1.74 -15.90 8.25
N LYS A 153 -0.48 -15.92 7.79
CA LYS A 153 0.30 -17.15 7.65
C LYS A 153 0.49 -17.86 8.99
N TRP A 154 0.86 -17.12 10.05
CA TRP A 154 1.00 -17.68 11.40
C TRP A 154 -0.33 -18.25 11.92
N TRP A 155 -1.42 -17.53 11.74
CA TRP A 155 -2.76 -17.96 12.14
C TRP A 155 -3.20 -19.24 11.41
N MET A 156 -2.95 -19.34 10.10
CA MET A 156 -3.22 -20.54 9.31
C MET A 156 -2.42 -21.74 9.80
N LEU A 157 -1.12 -21.55 10.10
CA LEU A 157 -0.26 -22.61 10.63
C LEU A 157 -0.71 -23.08 12.02
N ALA A 158 -1.18 -22.17 12.88
CA ALA A 158 -1.70 -22.51 14.19
C ALA A 158 -2.98 -23.36 14.10
N LYS A 159 -3.91 -23.01 13.19
CA LYS A 159 -5.13 -23.79 12.98
C LYS A 159 -4.87 -25.21 12.46
N VAL A 160 -3.93 -25.38 11.53
CA VAL A 160 -3.57 -26.71 11.01
C VAL A 160 -3.05 -27.62 12.13
N ARG A 161 -2.27 -27.08 13.07
CA ARG A 161 -1.72 -27.85 14.19
C ARG A 161 -2.79 -28.32 15.18
N ILE A 162 -3.85 -27.54 15.41
CA ILE A 162 -4.94 -27.91 16.32
C ILE A 162 -5.76 -29.09 15.79
N VAL A 163 -5.95 -29.18 14.46
CA VAL A 163 -6.74 -30.26 13.84
C VAL A 163 -6.02 -31.61 13.85
N HIS A 164 -4.69 -31.61 13.84
CA HIS A 164 -3.93 -32.86 13.94
C HIS A 164 -3.93 -33.42 15.37
N HIS A 165 -3.94 -32.56 16.39
CA HIS A 165 -3.90 -33.02 17.78
C HIS A 165 -5.22 -33.67 18.25
N THR A 166 -6.36 -33.35 17.63
CA THR A 166 -7.67 -33.95 17.95
C THR A 166 -7.97 -35.25 17.21
N ARG A 167 -7.09 -35.74 16.32
CA ARG A 167 -7.25 -37.06 15.68
C ARG A 167 -6.48 -38.19 16.36
N ASP A 168 -5.63 -37.84 17.32
CA ASP A 168 -4.78 -38.79 18.04
C ASP A 168 -5.35 -39.13 19.45
N ILE A 169 -6.62 -38.78 19.70
CA ILE A 169 -7.40 -39.13 20.90
C ILE A 169 -8.63 -39.92 20.43
#